data_AF-A0A6M0JV60-F1
#
_entry.id   AF-A0A6M0JV60-F1
#
_cell.length_a   1.000
_cell.length_b   1.000
_cell.length_c   1.000
_cell.angle_alpha   90.00
_cell.angle_beta   90.00
_cell.angle_gamma   90.00
#
_symmetry.space_group_name_H-M   'P 1'
#
loop_
_entity.id
_entity.type
_entity.pdbx_description
1 polymer ?
#
loop_
_entity_poly.entity_id
_entity_poly.type
_entity_poly.pdbx_seq_one_letter_code
_entity_poly.pdbx_strand_id
1 'polypeptide(L)'
;MSQLQQQLPVDPSVSDRRTQVRIDVQIPVRVKFPGHDEPITAINQDISWGGALLLISEPLPTHAGPLKLTLPWKRDEQITAHAQLLRARPLQGGQYLIAVRFISLSPRSQSRLERLLKMLSASDESIEVGDTSGLVRELEVTVSDADELRHMLRQIAKGRHTVTVFDAYEPNQSISLSITGTRDLPGIRLRARVVEVRESKATGFDWTNLHTLVLEFEHPKKAIRSFAKMLIDQLPEPGDRSGREGELPDWIRSVPLAKPSRADAARRAGASGIPSALERDFPEALTRLIAGWGDPEAFEIMFRDLVLGDQGQPGGWPTEAWVELELLQNVHDCAYGMSGNRKALLKGGRAI
;
A
#
# COMPACT_ATOMS: atom_id res chain seq x y z
N MET A 1 -0.98 -28.38 -49.24
CA MET A 1 -1.90 -27.53 -48.44
C MET A 1 -3.02 -28.46 -47.99
N SER A 2 -3.20 -28.83 -46.73
CA SER A 2 -3.30 -28.03 -45.52
C SER A 2 -2.92 -28.89 -44.31
N GLN A 3 -2.14 -28.36 -43.37
CA GLN A 3 -1.76 -29.03 -42.13
C GLN A 3 -2.85 -28.82 -41.07
N LEU A 4 -3.30 -29.94 -40.47
CA LEU A 4 -4.19 -30.00 -39.32
C LEU A 4 -3.49 -29.40 -38.09
N GLN A 5 -4.06 -28.30 -37.61
CA GLN A 5 -3.70 -27.62 -36.37
C GLN A 5 -4.22 -28.46 -35.20
N GLN A 6 -3.37 -29.28 -34.60
CA GLN A 6 -3.65 -29.94 -33.33
C GLN A 6 -3.65 -28.88 -32.21
N GLN A 7 -4.84 -28.40 -31.86
CA GLN A 7 -5.08 -27.71 -30.59
C GLN A 7 -4.91 -28.74 -29.46
N LEU A 8 -3.94 -28.48 -28.59
CA LEU A 8 -3.79 -29.19 -27.31
C LEU A 8 -5.05 -28.97 -26.47
N PRO A 9 -5.63 -30.03 -25.86
CA PRO A 9 -6.77 -29.88 -24.99
C PRO A 9 -6.36 -29.12 -23.72
N VAL A 10 -7.04 -28.00 -23.45
CA VAL A 10 -6.96 -27.28 -22.19
C VAL A 10 -7.78 -28.07 -21.18
N ASP A 11 -7.10 -28.68 -20.20
CA ASP A 11 -7.69 -29.48 -19.14
C ASP A 11 -8.43 -28.56 -18.13
N PRO A 12 -9.78 -28.60 -18.04
CA PRO A 12 -10.56 -27.59 -17.31
C PRO A 12 -10.71 -27.86 -15.80
N SER A 13 -9.84 -28.68 -15.17
CA SER A 13 -10.09 -29.22 -13.83
C SER A 13 -9.09 -28.85 -12.72
N VAL A 14 -8.14 -27.94 -12.95
CA VAL A 14 -7.39 -27.32 -11.85
C VAL A 14 -8.10 -26.03 -11.47
N SER A 15 -8.97 -26.09 -10.46
CA SER A 15 -9.53 -24.87 -9.85
C SER A 15 -8.38 -23.92 -9.54
N ASP A 16 -8.50 -22.67 -9.98
CA ASP A 16 -7.45 -21.68 -9.77
C ASP A 16 -7.30 -21.42 -8.27
N ARG A 17 -6.29 -22.04 -7.65
CA ARG A 17 -5.98 -21.88 -6.21
C ARG A 17 -5.26 -20.56 -5.92
N ARG A 18 -5.12 -19.68 -6.92
CA ARG A 18 -4.40 -18.42 -6.76
C ARG A 18 -5.29 -17.41 -6.03
N THR A 19 -4.72 -16.81 -5.00
CA THR A 19 -5.37 -15.78 -4.17
C THR A 19 -4.98 -14.36 -4.58
N GLN A 20 -4.23 -14.20 -5.68
CA GLN A 20 -3.64 -12.94 -6.11
C GLN A 20 -3.68 -12.81 -7.64
N VAL A 21 -4.05 -11.63 -8.11
CA VAL A 21 -4.07 -11.27 -9.53
C VAL A 21 -2.64 -11.24 -10.08
N ARG A 22 -2.48 -11.78 -11.30
CA ARG A 22 -1.23 -11.73 -12.06
C ARG A 22 -1.42 -10.81 -13.24
N ILE A 23 -0.39 -10.03 -13.51
CA ILE A 23 -0.35 -9.10 -14.63
C ILE A 23 0.77 -9.55 -15.54
N ASP A 24 0.44 -9.84 -16.79
CA ASP A 24 1.41 -10.24 -17.79
C ASP A 24 2.20 -9.00 -18.24
N VAL A 25 3.51 -9.02 -18.00
CA VAL A 25 4.37 -7.88 -18.30
C VAL A 25 5.80 -8.34 -18.56
N GLN A 26 6.30 -8.00 -19.74
CA GLN A 26 7.65 -8.31 -20.18
C GLN A 26 8.60 -7.14 -19.91
N ILE A 27 9.28 -7.19 -18.77
CA ILE A 27 10.29 -6.19 -18.38
C ILE A 27 11.59 -6.87 -17.95
N PRO A 28 12.75 -6.28 -18.29
CA PRO A 28 14.03 -6.75 -17.78
C PRO A 28 14.11 -6.49 -16.27
N VAL A 29 14.53 -7.51 -15.54
CA VAL A 29 14.74 -7.48 -14.09
C VAL A 29 16.08 -8.07 -13.74
N ARG A 30 16.61 -7.70 -12.57
CA ARG A 30 17.88 -8.26 -12.07
C ARG A 30 17.64 -9.27 -10.97
N VAL A 31 18.27 -10.43 -11.08
CA VAL A 31 18.15 -11.55 -10.14
C VAL A 31 19.51 -11.85 -9.55
N LYS A 32 19.66 -11.73 -8.23
CA LYS A 32 20.87 -12.16 -7.53
C LYS A 32 20.60 -13.44 -6.76
N PHE A 33 21.21 -14.53 -7.21
CA PHE A 33 21.16 -15.81 -6.52
C PHE A 33 22.12 -15.86 -5.32
N PRO A 34 21.85 -16.71 -4.32
CA PRO A 34 22.81 -16.98 -3.26
C PRO A 34 24.12 -17.50 -3.84
N GLY A 35 25.24 -16.97 -3.36
CA GLY A 35 26.59 -17.39 -3.77
C GLY A 35 27.08 -16.79 -5.10
N HIS A 36 26.26 -16.02 -5.81
CA HIS A 36 26.71 -15.25 -6.97
C HIS A 36 27.09 -13.82 -6.56
N ASP A 37 28.25 -13.36 -7.03
CA ASP A 37 28.73 -12.00 -6.78
C ASP A 37 27.89 -10.98 -7.54
N GLU A 38 27.61 -11.25 -8.81
CA GLU A 38 26.87 -10.36 -9.70
C GLU A 38 25.41 -10.81 -9.91
N PRO A 39 24.47 -9.86 -10.03
CA PRO A 39 23.12 -10.17 -10.45
C PRO A 39 23.08 -10.51 -11.94
N ILE A 40 22.28 -11.52 -12.28
CA ILE A 40 22.00 -11.86 -13.67
C ILE A 40 20.77 -11.10 -14.19
N THR A 41 20.64 -10.98 -15.50
CA THR A 41 19.46 -10.36 -16.13
C THR A 41 18.44 -11.44 -16.47
N ALA A 42 17.19 -11.18 -16.10
CA ALA A 42 16.04 -12.03 -16.43
C ALA A 42 14.94 -11.18 -17.06
N ILE A 43 14.00 -11.83 -17.76
CA ILE A 43 12.80 -11.17 -18.28
C ILE A 43 11.62 -11.60 -17.42
N ASN A 44 10.99 -10.67 -16.71
CA ASN A 44 9.72 -10.92 -16.06
C ASN A 44 8.68 -11.30 -17.13
N GLN A 45 7.85 -12.30 -16.87
CA GLN A 45 6.78 -12.74 -17.76
C GLN A 45 5.42 -12.35 -17.17
N ASP A 46 5.23 -12.65 -15.89
CA ASP A 46 4.08 -12.22 -15.10
C ASP A 46 4.56 -11.69 -13.74
N ILE A 47 3.79 -10.78 -13.15
CA ILE A 47 4.02 -10.27 -11.80
C ILE A 47 2.70 -10.22 -11.01
N SER A 48 2.75 -10.55 -9.73
CA SER A 48 1.65 -10.36 -8.79
C SER A 48 2.10 -9.64 -7.54
N TRP A 49 1.15 -9.36 -6.64
CA TRP A 49 1.48 -8.83 -5.33
C TRP A 49 2.44 -9.73 -4.55
N GLY A 50 2.40 -11.06 -4.72
CA GLY A 50 3.19 -12.01 -3.94
C GLY A 50 4.24 -12.81 -4.69
N GLY A 51 4.45 -12.59 -5.99
CA GLY A 51 5.46 -13.31 -6.74
C GLY A 51 5.64 -12.82 -8.17
N ALA A 52 6.49 -13.54 -8.90
CA ALA A 52 6.75 -13.28 -10.31
C ALA A 52 7.11 -14.59 -11.04
N LEU A 53 6.87 -14.60 -12.34
CA LEU A 53 7.37 -15.61 -13.26
C LEU A 53 8.49 -14.98 -14.09
N LEU A 54 9.66 -15.61 -14.13
CA LEU A 54 10.85 -15.06 -14.76
C LEU A 54 11.39 -16.05 -15.81
N LEU A 55 11.78 -15.51 -16.96
CA LEU A 55 12.56 -16.21 -17.97
C LEU A 55 14.04 -15.85 -17.78
N ILE A 56 14.87 -16.86 -17.61
CA ILE A 56 16.32 -16.73 -17.40
C ILE A 56 17.04 -17.49 -18.52
N SER A 57 18.07 -16.87 -19.11
CA SER A 57 18.87 -17.50 -20.18
C SER A 57 20.16 -18.15 -19.69
N GLU A 58 20.43 -18.04 -18.39
CA GLU A 58 21.59 -18.63 -17.73
C GLU A 58 21.20 -19.90 -16.94
N PRO A 59 22.12 -20.86 -16.76
CA PRO A 59 21.85 -22.04 -15.95
C PRO A 59 21.54 -21.66 -14.50
N LEU A 60 20.54 -22.34 -13.92
CA LEU A 60 20.19 -22.10 -12.53
C LEU A 60 21.29 -22.63 -11.59
N PRO A 61 21.67 -21.86 -10.57
CA PRO A 61 22.59 -22.35 -9.56
C PRO A 61 22.00 -23.53 -8.79
N THR A 62 22.87 -24.43 -8.35
CA THR A 62 22.49 -25.65 -7.62
C THR A 62 21.95 -25.35 -6.22
N HIS A 63 22.16 -24.14 -5.70
CA HIS A 63 21.77 -23.74 -4.35
C HIS A 63 20.36 -23.14 -4.30
N ALA A 64 19.47 -23.78 -3.56
CA ALA A 64 18.06 -23.41 -3.38
C ALA A 64 17.81 -22.35 -2.29
N GLY A 65 18.73 -21.38 -2.13
CA GLY A 65 18.56 -20.32 -1.14
C GLY A 65 17.63 -19.19 -1.63
N PRO A 66 17.22 -18.27 -0.75
CA PRO A 66 16.46 -17.08 -1.13
C PRO A 66 17.25 -16.20 -2.10
N LEU A 67 16.62 -15.81 -3.20
CA LEU A 67 17.20 -14.89 -4.17
C LEU A 67 16.73 -13.45 -3.92
N LYS A 68 17.46 -12.48 -4.45
CA LYS A 68 17.06 -11.08 -4.46
C LYS A 68 16.60 -10.72 -5.87
N LEU A 69 15.32 -10.37 -6.00
CA LEU A 69 14.74 -9.82 -7.22
C LEU A 69 14.74 -8.29 -7.15
N THR A 70 15.17 -7.65 -8.24
CA THR A 70 15.25 -6.21 -8.37
C THR A 70 14.50 -5.78 -9.63
N LEU A 71 13.37 -5.11 -9.46
CA LEU A 71 12.59 -4.55 -10.55
C LEU A 71 12.91 -3.06 -10.73
N PRO A 72 12.92 -2.55 -11.97
CA PRO A 72 13.12 -1.13 -12.23
C PRO A 72 11.94 -0.31 -11.67
N TRP A 73 12.25 0.91 -11.23
CA TRP A 73 11.30 1.94 -10.83
C TRP A 73 11.76 3.30 -11.39
N LYS A 74 10.91 4.33 -11.29
CA LYS A 74 11.17 5.67 -11.87
C LYS A 74 12.54 6.23 -11.45
N ARG A 75 13.22 6.96 -12.35
CA ARG A 75 14.46 7.72 -12.08
C ARG A 75 15.55 6.89 -11.38
N ASP A 76 15.90 5.73 -11.95
CA ASP A 76 16.91 4.78 -11.46
C ASP A 76 16.65 4.14 -10.08
N GLU A 77 15.51 4.45 -9.46
CA GLU A 77 15.05 3.75 -8.27
C GLU A 77 14.66 2.30 -8.59
N GLN A 78 14.57 1.47 -7.55
CA GLN A 78 14.27 0.04 -7.72
C GLN A 78 13.29 -0.47 -6.67
N ILE A 79 12.55 -1.51 -7.03
CA ILE A 79 11.80 -2.37 -6.10
C ILE A 79 12.68 -3.58 -5.80
N THR A 80 13.06 -3.74 -4.54
CA THR A 80 13.80 -4.92 -4.09
C THR A 80 12.87 -5.85 -3.31
N ALA A 81 12.83 -7.12 -3.73
CA ALA A 81 12.16 -8.20 -3.03
C ALA A 81 13.14 -9.36 -2.76
N HIS A 82 13.10 -9.91 -1.55
CA HIS A 82 13.66 -11.23 -1.31
C HIS A 82 12.60 -12.25 -1.70
N ALA A 83 12.98 -13.23 -2.50
CA ALA A 83 12.09 -14.22 -3.04
C ALA A 83 12.63 -15.63 -2.87
N GLN A 84 11.73 -16.59 -2.81
CA GLN A 84 12.04 -18.00 -2.80
C GLN A 84 11.66 -18.61 -4.14
N LEU A 85 12.57 -19.40 -4.72
CA LEU A 85 12.29 -20.20 -5.91
C LEU A 85 11.27 -21.28 -5.54
N LEU A 86 10.11 -21.27 -6.20
CA LEU A 86 9.07 -22.27 -6.00
C LEU A 86 9.21 -23.46 -6.96
N ARG A 87 9.49 -23.14 -8.23
CA ARG A 87 9.65 -24.13 -9.29
C ARG A 87 10.50 -23.57 -10.42
N ALA A 88 11.20 -24.45 -11.10
CA ALA A 88 11.95 -24.15 -12.31
C ALA A 88 11.59 -25.18 -13.38
N ARG A 89 11.31 -24.70 -14.59
CA ARG A 89 11.07 -25.54 -15.76
C ARG A 89 12.12 -25.21 -16.83
N PRO A 90 12.93 -26.18 -17.26
CA PRO A 90 13.81 -25.97 -18.39
C PRO A 90 12.97 -25.78 -19.67
N LEU A 91 13.44 -24.90 -20.54
CA LEU A 91 12.92 -24.67 -21.89
C LEU A 91 13.95 -25.11 -22.93
N GLN A 92 13.53 -25.15 -24.20
CA GLN A 92 14.45 -25.41 -25.29
C GLN A 92 15.50 -24.29 -25.38
N GLY A 93 16.73 -24.64 -25.73
CA GLY A 93 17.84 -23.68 -25.84
C GLY A 93 18.51 -23.30 -24.52
N GLY A 94 18.34 -24.09 -23.45
CA GLY A 94 19.05 -23.89 -22.17
C GLY A 94 18.47 -22.79 -21.29
N GLN A 95 17.34 -22.19 -21.67
CA GLN A 95 16.62 -21.22 -20.86
C GLN A 95 15.81 -21.91 -19.75
N TYR A 96 15.48 -21.15 -18.71
CA TYR A 96 14.67 -21.59 -17.60
C TYR A 96 13.51 -20.64 -17.37
N LEU A 97 12.32 -21.20 -17.19
CA LEU A 97 11.17 -20.50 -16.67
C LEU A 97 11.05 -20.79 -15.17
N ILE A 98 11.26 -19.77 -14.34
CA ILE A 98 11.22 -19.91 -12.88
C ILE A 98 10.06 -19.15 -12.28
N ALA A 99 9.36 -19.75 -11.33
CA ALA A 99 8.37 -19.07 -10.52
C ALA A 99 8.94 -18.79 -9.14
N VAL A 100 8.83 -17.53 -8.70
CA VAL A 100 9.35 -17.06 -7.42
C VAL A 100 8.23 -16.49 -6.56
N ARG A 101 8.30 -16.71 -5.25
CA ARG A 101 7.40 -16.10 -4.26
C ARG A 101 8.15 -15.06 -3.47
N PHE A 102 7.59 -13.87 -3.32
CA PHE A 102 8.15 -12.87 -2.42
C PHE A 102 7.97 -13.30 -0.98
N ILE A 103 9.07 -13.34 -0.23
CA ILE A 103 9.11 -13.69 1.19
C ILE A 103 9.41 -12.48 2.08
N SER A 104 9.97 -11.41 1.52
CA SER A 104 10.22 -10.18 2.26
C SER A 104 10.38 -8.99 1.32
N LEU A 105 9.67 -7.89 1.61
CA LEU A 105 9.85 -6.59 0.97
C LEU A 105 10.03 -5.50 2.04
N SER A 106 10.82 -4.46 1.79
CA SER A 106 10.76 -3.28 2.66
C SER A 106 9.41 -2.57 2.49
N PRO A 107 8.92 -1.81 3.49
CA PRO A 107 7.70 -1.02 3.33
C PRO A 107 7.72 -0.13 2.07
N ARG A 108 8.87 0.53 1.81
CA ARG A 108 9.08 1.33 0.59
C ARG A 108 8.97 0.50 -0.70
N SER A 109 9.58 -0.69 -0.75
CA SER A 109 9.45 -1.60 -1.90
C SER A 109 8.01 -2.08 -2.09
N GLN A 110 7.28 -2.36 -1.00
CA GLN A 110 5.87 -2.76 -1.07
C GLN A 110 5.03 -1.63 -1.67
N SER A 111 5.12 -0.41 -1.14
CA SER A 111 4.32 0.72 -1.65
C SER A 111 4.59 0.97 -3.14
N ARG A 112 5.84 0.83 -3.57
CA ARG A 112 6.20 0.91 -5.00
C ARG A 112 5.65 -0.24 -5.82
N LEU A 113 5.72 -1.48 -5.32
CA LEU A 113 5.15 -2.64 -5.99
C LEU A 113 3.64 -2.48 -6.17
N GLU A 114 2.92 -2.07 -5.13
CA GLU A 114 1.48 -1.83 -5.23
C GLU A 114 1.14 -0.76 -6.27
N ARG A 115 1.91 0.33 -6.32
CA ARG A 115 1.77 1.36 -7.36
C ARG A 115 2.08 0.82 -8.75
N LEU A 116 3.12 0.01 -8.91
CA LEU A 116 3.46 -0.64 -10.17
C LEU A 116 2.31 -1.51 -10.66
N LEU A 117 1.78 -2.38 -9.79
CA LEU A 117 0.70 -3.29 -10.13
C LEU A 117 -0.56 -2.53 -10.53
N LYS A 118 -0.93 -1.47 -9.79
CA LYS A 118 -2.04 -0.58 -10.17
C LYS A 118 -1.86 0.02 -11.56
N MET A 119 -0.66 0.55 -11.85
CA MET A 119 -0.38 1.15 -13.15
C MET A 119 -0.48 0.13 -14.28
N LEU A 120 0.01 -1.10 -14.07
CA LEU A 120 -0.05 -2.17 -15.07
C LEU A 120 -1.47 -2.73 -15.24
N SER A 121 -2.27 -2.77 -14.16
CA SER A 121 -3.69 -3.17 -14.24
C SER A 121 -4.55 -2.12 -14.94
N ALA A 122 -4.29 -0.83 -14.73
CA ALA A 122 -5.07 0.24 -15.36
C ALA A 122 -4.82 0.36 -16.88
N SER A 123 -3.69 -0.14 -17.37
CA SER A 123 -3.42 -0.22 -18.82
C SER A 123 -4.13 -1.39 -19.52
N ASP A 124 -4.72 -2.31 -18.75
CA ASP A 124 -5.49 -3.43 -19.27
C ASP A 124 -6.98 -3.05 -19.21
N GLU A 125 -7.56 -2.61 -20.34
CA GLU A 125 -8.96 -2.14 -20.46
C GLU A 125 -10.00 -3.19 -20.01
N SER A 126 -9.57 -4.42 -19.72
CA SER A 126 -10.39 -5.55 -19.29
C SER A 126 -10.62 -5.62 -17.77
N ILE A 127 -9.95 -4.80 -16.96
CA ILE A 127 -10.04 -4.82 -15.50
C ILE A 127 -10.76 -3.55 -15.02
N GLU A 128 -12.01 -3.68 -14.56
CA GLU A 128 -12.78 -2.57 -13.98
C GLU A 128 -11.97 -1.86 -12.89
N VAL A 129 -11.57 -0.62 -13.18
CA VAL A 129 -10.71 0.21 -12.35
C VAL A 129 -11.54 0.77 -11.21
N GLY A 130 -11.55 0.06 -10.10
CA GLY A 130 -12.15 0.52 -8.86
C GLY A 130 -11.68 -0.35 -7.71
N ASP A 131 -10.67 0.15 -6.99
CA ASP A 131 -10.22 -0.34 -5.69
C ASP A 131 -9.05 -1.37 -5.67
N THR A 132 -8.13 -1.21 -4.70
CA THR A 132 -7.01 -2.15 -4.47
C THR A 132 -7.45 -3.54 -4.04
N SER A 133 -8.73 -3.66 -3.69
CA SER A 133 -9.43 -4.88 -3.29
C SER A 133 -9.17 -6.09 -4.22
N GLY A 134 -8.82 -5.86 -5.48
CA GLY A 134 -8.54 -6.94 -6.44
C GLY A 134 -7.15 -7.58 -6.38
N LEU A 135 -6.09 -6.89 -5.92
CA LEU A 135 -4.72 -7.40 -6.07
C LEU A 135 -4.39 -8.54 -5.08
N VAL A 136 -4.85 -8.39 -3.85
CA VAL A 136 -4.69 -9.33 -2.75
C VAL A 136 -5.78 -9.09 -1.72
N ARG A 137 -6.14 -10.13 -0.95
CA ARG A 137 -7.04 -9.99 0.18
C ARG A 137 -6.50 -8.98 1.20
N GLU A 138 -7.30 -7.94 1.46
CA GLU A 138 -7.02 -6.89 2.43
C GLU A 138 -7.75 -7.18 3.76
N LEU A 139 -7.05 -6.99 4.87
CA LEU A 139 -7.59 -7.02 6.22
C LEU A 139 -7.51 -5.62 6.79
N GLU A 140 -8.65 -4.95 6.93
CA GLU A 140 -8.73 -3.64 7.54
C GLU A 140 -8.91 -3.74 9.06
N VAL A 141 -8.11 -2.97 9.79
CA VAL A 141 -8.18 -2.80 11.24
C VAL A 141 -8.31 -1.32 11.53
N THR A 142 -9.43 -0.93 12.13
CA THR A 142 -9.64 0.47 12.52
C THR A 142 -9.11 0.69 13.93
N VAL A 143 -8.36 1.77 14.13
CA VAL A 143 -7.91 2.25 15.45
C VAL A 143 -8.64 3.53 15.83
N SER A 144 -9.07 3.60 17.08
CA SER A 144 -9.94 4.66 17.60
C SER A 144 -9.17 5.86 18.13
N ASP A 145 -7.90 5.68 18.51
CA ASP A 145 -7.04 6.73 19.02
C ASP A 145 -5.54 6.45 18.80
N ALA A 146 -4.72 7.45 19.12
CA ALA A 146 -3.27 7.39 18.97
C ALA A 146 -2.62 6.35 19.89
N ASP A 147 -3.21 6.04 21.04
CA ASP A 147 -2.64 5.10 22.01
C ASP A 147 -2.82 3.66 21.57
N GLU A 148 -3.99 3.33 21.01
CA GLU A 148 -4.25 2.07 20.33
C GLU A 148 -3.28 1.88 19.15
N LEU A 149 -3.12 2.92 18.31
CA LEU A 149 -2.19 2.88 17.19
C LEU A 149 -0.74 2.68 17.66
N ARG A 150 -0.30 3.38 18.71
CA ARG A 150 1.02 3.16 19.33
C ARG A 150 1.19 1.74 19.82
N HIS A 151 0.19 1.18 20.50
CA HIS A 151 0.24 -0.19 20.99
C HIS A 151 0.41 -1.16 19.83
N MET A 152 -0.38 -1.00 18.77
CA MET A 152 -0.31 -1.82 17.57
C MET A 152 1.06 -1.70 16.89
N LEU A 153 1.57 -0.49 16.70
CA LEU A 153 2.91 -0.22 16.16
C LEU A 153 4.03 -0.89 16.97
N ARG A 154 3.91 -0.95 18.30
CA ARG A 154 4.87 -1.68 19.15
C ARG A 154 4.81 -3.20 18.93
N GLN A 155 3.64 -3.77 18.67
CA GLN A 155 3.53 -5.20 18.31
C GLN A 155 4.10 -5.46 16.91
N ILE A 156 3.77 -4.58 15.95
CA ILE A 156 4.32 -4.61 14.59
C ILE A 156 5.84 -4.58 14.60
N ALA A 157 6.44 -3.73 15.45
CA ALA A 157 7.89 -3.65 15.64
C ALA A 157 8.52 -4.97 16.13
N LYS A 158 7.76 -5.81 16.87
CA LYS A 158 8.20 -7.16 17.27
C LYS A 158 8.09 -8.18 16.14
N GLY A 159 7.42 -7.84 15.04
CA GLY A 159 7.27 -8.68 13.85
C GLY A 159 6.06 -9.61 13.87
N ARG A 160 5.21 -9.54 14.90
CA ARG A 160 3.98 -10.33 14.99
C ARG A 160 2.81 -9.50 15.51
N HIS A 161 1.62 -9.80 15.02
CA HIS A 161 0.38 -9.17 15.48
C HIS A 161 -0.72 -10.23 15.57
N THR A 162 -1.63 -10.08 16.53
CA THR A 162 -2.78 -10.97 16.70
C THR A 162 -4.04 -10.16 16.57
N VAL A 163 -4.98 -10.65 15.77
CA VAL A 163 -6.23 -9.96 15.45
C VAL A 163 -7.37 -10.97 15.33
N THR A 164 -8.55 -10.59 15.80
CA THR A 164 -9.76 -11.42 15.71
C THR A 164 -10.63 -10.91 14.57
N VAL A 165 -11.06 -11.82 13.70
CA VAL A 165 -11.83 -11.52 12.49
C VAL A 165 -13.05 -12.43 12.39
N PHE A 166 -14.04 -12.03 11.60
CA PHE A 166 -15.21 -12.86 11.28
C PHE A 166 -14.94 -13.82 10.11
N ASP A 167 -13.96 -13.48 9.29
CA ASP A 167 -13.67 -14.18 8.05
C ASP A 167 -12.70 -15.35 8.27
N ALA A 168 -12.91 -16.44 7.54
CA ALA A 168 -11.94 -17.52 7.49
C ALA A 168 -10.72 -17.12 6.64
N TYR A 169 -9.53 -17.33 7.18
CA TYR A 169 -8.25 -17.19 6.48
C TYR A 169 -7.52 -18.53 6.48
N GLU A 170 -6.62 -18.72 5.52
CA GLU A 170 -5.82 -19.95 5.44
C GLU A 170 -4.42 -19.74 6.03
N PRO A 171 -3.85 -20.72 6.75
CA PRO A 171 -2.44 -20.71 7.11
C PRO A 171 -1.56 -20.56 5.86
N ASN A 172 -0.48 -19.78 5.97
CA ASN A 172 0.43 -19.39 4.89
C ASN A 172 -0.15 -18.45 3.82
N GLN A 173 -1.36 -17.94 4.00
CA GLN A 173 -1.92 -16.88 3.16
C GLN A 173 -1.20 -15.56 3.44
N SER A 174 -0.70 -14.91 2.37
CA SER A 174 -0.18 -13.54 2.47
C SER A 174 -1.34 -12.55 2.23
N ILE A 175 -1.47 -11.56 3.10
CA ILE A 175 -2.54 -10.56 3.13
C ILE A 175 -1.98 -9.14 3.25
N SER A 176 -2.74 -8.16 2.78
CA SER A 176 -2.47 -6.75 3.03
C SER A 176 -3.17 -6.34 4.33
N LEU A 177 -2.43 -6.05 5.39
CA LEU A 177 -2.97 -5.46 6.62
C LEU A 177 -3.05 -3.94 6.44
N SER A 178 -4.25 -3.39 6.53
CA SER A 178 -4.53 -1.96 6.44
C SER A 178 -5.02 -1.46 7.79
N ILE A 179 -4.27 -0.55 8.40
CA ILE A 179 -4.61 0.03 9.68
C ILE A 179 -5.09 1.45 9.41
N THR A 180 -6.35 1.71 9.70
CA THR A 180 -7.00 3.00 9.44
C THR A 180 -7.33 3.68 10.77
N GLY A 181 -6.89 4.92 10.96
CA GLY A 181 -7.18 5.67 12.18
C GLY A 181 -8.38 6.59 12.05
N THR A 182 -9.04 6.87 13.16
CA THR A 182 -10.12 7.86 13.25
C THR A 182 -9.56 9.28 13.37
N ARG A 183 -9.68 10.07 12.28
CA ARG A 183 -9.29 11.49 12.15
C ARG A 183 -7.80 11.79 12.47
N ASP A 184 -7.10 12.34 11.48
CA ASP A 184 -5.70 12.83 11.54
C ASP A 184 -4.59 11.81 11.82
N LEU A 185 -4.93 10.53 12.05
CA LEU A 185 -3.96 9.45 12.21
C LEU A 185 -3.50 8.90 10.84
N PRO A 186 -2.20 8.58 10.68
CA PRO A 186 -1.69 8.03 9.43
C PRO A 186 -2.27 6.62 9.17
N GLY A 187 -2.75 6.41 7.95
CA GLY A 187 -3.07 5.07 7.46
C GLY A 187 -1.80 4.26 7.23
N ILE A 188 -1.78 3.01 7.66
CA ILE A 188 -0.62 2.13 7.53
C ILE A 188 -1.02 0.90 6.75
N ARG A 189 -0.26 0.58 5.70
CA ARG A 189 -0.42 -0.68 4.97
C ARG A 189 0.83 -1.52 5.06
N LEU A 190 0.68 -2.77 5.49
CA LEU A 190 1.77 -3.71 5.69
C LEU A 190 1.43 -5.07 5.12
N ARG A 191 2.45 -5.78 4.67
CA ARG A 191 2.35 -7.15 4.23
C ARG A 191 2.51 -8.09 5.41
N ALA A 192 1.54 -8.97 5.59
CA ALA A 192 1.58 -9.98 6.62
C ALA A 192 1.21 -11.36 6.07
N ARG A 193 1.70 -12.41 6.75
CA ARG A 193 1.32 -13.79 6.51
C ARG A 193 0.55 -14.32 7.71
N VAL A 194 -0.54 -15.02 7.43
CA VAL A 194 -1.28 -15.79 8.43
C VAL A 194 -0.45 -17.01 8.80
N VAL A 195 0.06 -17.05 10.03
CA VAL A 195 0.87 -18.16 10.55
C VAL A 195 -0.01 -19.18 11.26
N GLU A 196 -1.04 -18.69 11.95
CA GLU A 196 -1.94 -19.52 12.73
C GLU A 196 -3.36 -18.95 12.69
N VAL A 197 -4.35 -19.84 12.68
CA VAL A 197 -5.78 -19.52 12.73
C VAL A 197 -6.39 -20.34 13.86
N ARG A 198 -7.02 -19.68 14.82
CA ARG A 198 -7.70 -20.33 15.95
C ARG A 198 -9.16 -19.91 15.96
N GLU A 199 -10.06 -20.88 16.04
CA GLU A 199 -11.45 -20.57 16.35
C GLU A 199 -11.53 -19.95 17.74
N SER A 200 -12.32 -18.89 17.85
CA SER A 200 -12.49 -18.12 19.08
C SER A 200 -13.97 -17.96 19.35
N LYS A 201 -14.35 -18.04 20.62
CA LYS A 201 -15.68 -17.69 21.08
C LYS A 201 -15.56 -16.43 21.91
N ALA A 202 -16.28 -15.39 21.52
CA ALA A 202 -16.38 -14.18 22.32
C ALA A 202 -17.80 -14.07 22.86
N THR A 203 -17.92 -13.84 24.16
CA THR A 203 -19.20 -13.62 24.83
C THR A 203 -19.95 -12.46 24.16
N GLY A 204 -21.18 -12.72 23.72
CA GLY A 204 -22.00 -11.75 22.96
C GLY A 204 -21.90 -11.88 21.44
N PHE A 205 -21.06 -12.76 20.91
CA PHE A 205 -20.92 -13.05 19.48
C PHE A 205 -21.22 -14.51 19.14
N ASP A 206 -22.02 -15.21 19.95
CA ASP A 206 -22.35 -16.63 19.76
C ASP A 206 -23.09 -16.93 18.44
N TRP A 207 -23.57 -15.89 17.76
CA TRP A 207 -24.24 -15.95 16.46
C TRP A 207 -23.26 -16.05 15.28
N THR A 208 -21.95 -15.91 15.49
CA THR A 208 -20.96 -15.94 14.40
C THR A 208 -19.67 -16.66 14.80
N ASN A 209 -18.97 -17.20 13.80
CA ASN A 209 -17.66 -17.80 14.00
C ASN A 209 -16.60 -16.71 14.01
N LEU A 210 -15.87 -16.59 15.11
CA LEU A 210 -14.72 -15.71 15.20
C LEU A 210 -13.44 -16.52 15.02
N HIS A 211 -12.49 -15.94 14.30
CA HIS A 211 -11.18 -16.51 14.06
C HIS A 211 -10.12 -15.54 14.59
N THR A 212 -9.29 -16.01 15.53
CA THR A 212 -8.08 -15.30 15.94
C THR A 212 -6.94 -15.69 15.01
N LEU A 213 -6.39 -14.69 14.31
CA LEU A 213 -5.25 -14.84 13.41
C LEU A 213 -3.97 -14.44 14.13
N VAL A 214 -2.92 -15.22 13.96
CA VAL A 214 -1.55 -14.80 14.27
C VAL A 214 -0.87 -14.42 12.97
N LEU A 215 -0.50 -13.15 12.86
CA LEU A 215 0.13 -12.54 11.70
C LEU A 215 1.63 -12.39 11.92
N GLU A 216 2.43 -12.71 10.90
CA GLU A 216 3.86 -12.41 10.84
C GLU A 216 4.16 -11.51 9.65
N PHE A 217 4.89 -10.42 9.88
CA PHE A 217 5.14 -9.42 8.86
C PHE A 217 6.22 -9.87 7.86
N GLU A 218 5.91 -9.84 6.57
CA GLU A 218 6.85 -10.22 5.50
C GLU A 218 7.74 -9.02 5.11
N HIS A 219 8.35 -8.42 6.12
CA HIS A 219 9.22 -7.26 6.03
C HIS A 219 10.55 -7.51 6.75
N PRO A 220 11.68 -6.90 6.31
CA PRO A 220 12.92 -6.98 7.05
C PRO A 220 12.76 -6.43 8.47
N LYS A 221 13.13 -7.22 9.49
CA LYS A 221 12.93 -6.86 10.92
C LYS A 221 13.53 -5.50 11.30
N LYS A 222 14.62 -5.08 10.66
CA LYS A 222 15.22 -3.76 10.90
C LYS A 222 14.35 -2.65 10.27
N ALA A 223 13.90 -2.84 9.04
CA ALA A 223 13.07 -1.87 8.32
C ALA A 223 11.72 -1.64 9.01
N ILE A 224 11.04 -2.70 9.44
CA ILE A 224 9.74 -2.57 10.12
C ILE A 224 9.86 -1.89 11.49
N ARG A 225 10.95 -2.16 12.23
CA ARG A 225 11.23 -1.46 13.50
C ARG A 225 11.50 0.02 13.31
N SER A 226 12.33 0.38 12.33
CA SER A 226 12.59 1.78 12.00
C SER A 226 11.33 2.50 11.52
N PHE A 227 10.52 1.83 10.71
CA PHE A 227 9.23 2.35 10.25
C PHE A 227 8.25 2.58 11.40
N ALA A 228 8.04 1.58 12.26
CA ALA A 228 7.17 1.69 13.42
C ALA A 228 7.65 2.79 14.39
N LYS A 229 8.97 2.90 14.62
CA LYS A 229 9.55 3.97 15.43
C LYS A 229 9.25 5.35 14.85
N MET A 230 9.51 5.56 13.56
CA MET A 230 9.22 6.82 12.88
C MET A 230 7.75 7.23 13.04
N LEU A 231 6.82 6.28 12.88
CA LEU A 231 5.40 6.56 13.05
C LEU A 231 5.03 6.88 14.50
N ILE A 232 5.56 6.13 15.47
CA ILE A 232 5.34 6.41 16.90
C ILE A 232 5.82 7.81 17.26
N ASP A 233 7.00 8.20 16.77
CA ASP A 233 7.61 9.51 17.01
C ASP A 233 6.79 10.67 16.38
N GLN A 234 5.85 10.38 15.46
CA GLN A 234 4.95 11.36 14.83
C GLN A 234 3.56 11.43 15.50
N LEU A 235 3.24 10.55 16.45
CA LEU A 235 1.92 10.51 17.09
C LEU A 235 1.83 11.51 18.25
N PRO A 236 0.69 12.21 18.44
CA PRO A 236 0.51 13.22 19.49
C PRO A 236 0.55 12.61 20.88
N GLU A 237 1.45 13.09 21.76
CA GLU A 237 1.81 12.49 23.06
C GLU A 237 0.60 12.01 23.90
N PRO A 238 0.72 10.88 24.62
CA PRO A 238 -0.36 10.34 25.45
C PRO A 238 -0.63 11.30 26.61
N GLY A 239 -1.67 12.13 26.49
CA GLY A 239 -2.10 13.02 27.57
C GLY A 239 -2.65 14.37 27.15
N ASP A 240 -2.49 14.80 25.90
CA ASP A 240 -2.89 16.16 25.46
C ASP A 240 -4.40 16.33 25.20
N ARG A 241 -5.24 15.52 25.87
CA ARG A 241 -6.70 15.56 25.76
C ARG A 241 -7.34 16.13 27.03
N SER A 242 -7.08 17.41 27.31
CA SER A 242 -7.98 18.19 28.17
C SER A 242 -9.19 18.64 27.34
N GLY A 243 -10.19 17.77 27.22
CA GLY A 243 -11.42 18.09 26.49
C GLY A 243 -12.44 16.97 26.56
N ARG A 244 -13.34 17.08 27.55
CA ARG A 244 -14.59 16.32 27.76
C ARG A 244 -15.07 15.50 26.55
N GLU A 245 -15.23 14.19 26.74
CA GLU A 245 -16.35 13.43 26.16
C GLU A 245 -16.58 12.14 26.97
N GLY A 246 -17.86 11.85 27.21
CA GLY A 246 -18.36 10.95 28.25
C GLY A 246 -17.85 9.51 28.16
N GLU A 247 -17.57 8.95 29.33
CA GLU A 247 -17.06 7.60 29.54
C GLU A 247 -18.04 6.54 29.02
N LEU A 248 -17.68 5.90 27.90
CA LEU A 248 -18.10 4.54 27.61
C LEU A 248 -17.11 3.55 28.28
N PRO A 249 -17.59 2.44 28.89
CA PRO A 249 -16.77 1.49 29.64
C PRO A 249 -15.63 0.84 28.83
N ASP A 250 -14.50 0.61 29.49
CA ASP A 250 -13.23 0.18 28.90
C ASP A 250 -13.27 -1.11 28.06
N TRP A 251 -14.22 -2.01 28.33
CA TRP A 251 -14.31 -3.29 27.60
C TRP A 251 -14.82 -3.12 26.16
N ILE A 252 -15.46 -1.99 25.82
CA ILE A 252 -15.85 -1.64 24.43
C ILE A 252 -14.65 -1.14 23.62
N ARG A 253 -13.61 -0.60 24.28
CA ARG A 253 -12.41 -0.05 23.61
C ARG A 253 -11.37 -1.11 23.25
N SER A 254 -11.47 -2.30 23.82
CA SER A 254 -10.46 -3.35 23.69
C SER A 254 -10.75 -4.41 22.60
N VAL A 255 -11.74 -4.18 21.73
CA VAL A 255 -12.04 -5.09 20.62
C VAL A 255 -12.02 -4.31 19.31
N PRO A 256 -10.99 -4.46 18.46
CA PRO A 256 -10.99 -3.86 17.13
C PRO A 256 -12.05 -4.57 16.29
N LEU A 257 -13.27 -4.02 16.28
CA LEU A 257 -14.36 -4.49 15.43
C LEU A 257 -14.22 -3.82 14.07
N ALA A 258 -13.82 -4.62 13.07
CA ALA A 258 -13.86 -4.23 11.67
C ALA A 258 -15.30 -3.85 11.27
N LYS A 259 -15.45 -2.69 10.61
CA LYS A 259 -16.72 -2.23 10.02
C LYS A 259 -16.57 -2.09 8.51
N PRO A 260 -17.67 -2.22 7.73
CA PRO A 260 -17.63 -1.96 6.29
C PRO A 260 -17.28 -0.49 5.99
N SER A 261 -16.61 -0.28 4.85
CA SER A 261 -15.83 0.92 4.54
C SER A 261 -16.66 2.19 4.27
N ARG A 262 -15.99 3.35 4.33
CA ARG A 262 -16.52 4.64 3.83
C ARG A 262 -16.89 4.63 2.35
N ALA A 263 -16.41 3.67 1.54
CA ALA A 263 -16.78 3.53 0.14
C ALA A 263 -18.27 3.12 -0.04
N ASP A 264 -18.89 2.54 0.99
CA ASP A 264 -20.33 2.22 1.00
C ASP A 264 -21.20 3.41 1.48
N ALA A 265 -20.58 4.40 2.12
CA ALA A 265 -21.21 5.68 2.45
C ALA A 265 -21.08 6.70 1.29
N ALA A 266 -19.95 6.68 0.57
CA ALA A 266 -19.68 7.59 -0.55
C ALA A 266 -20.54 7.27 -1.80
N ARG A 267 -20.93 6.00 -2.02
CA ARG A 267 -21.86 5.61 -3.09
C ARG A 267 -23.26 6.25 -2.98
N ARG A 268 -23.57 6.96 -1.89
CA ARG A 268 -24.86 7.65 -1.67
C ARG A 268 -24.85 9.16 -1.95
N ALA A 269 -23.74 9.77 -2.38
CA ALA A 269 -23.68 11.23 -2.58
C ALA A 269 -23.14 11.64 -3.98
N GLY A 270 -24.07 11.92 -4.92
CA GLY A 270 -23.96 12.86 -6.07
C GLY A 270 -22.89 12.60 -7.14
N ALA A 271 -23.24 12.09 -8.33
CA ALA A 271 -23.74 12.82 -9.51
C ALA A 271 -22.66 13.53 -10.37
N SER A 272 -22.28 12.84 -11.46
CA SER A 272 -21.78 13.35 -12.76
C SER A 272 -20.78 14.52 -12.75
N GLY A 273 -19.51 14.22 -12.51
CA GLY A 273 -18.39 15.09 -12.88
C GLY A 273 -17.14 14.23 -13.08
N ILE A 274 -16.35 14.53 -14.11
CA ILE A 274 -15.02 13.94 -14.23
C ILE A 274 -14.24 14.46 -13.02
N PRO A 275 -13.71 13.59 -12.14
CA PRO A 275 -12.97 14.03 -10.97
C PRO A 275 -11.73 14.81 -11.40
N SER A 276 -11.45 15.89 -10.66
CA SER A 276 -10.25 16.71 -10.84
C SER A 276 -8.98 15.87 -10.62
N ALA A 277 -7.84 16.32 -11.15
CA ALA A 277 -6.56 15.61 -10.99
C ALA A 277 -6.19 15.44 -9.51
N LEU A 278 -6.53 16.42 -8.65
CA LEU A 278 -6.35 16.32 -7.21
C LEU A 278 -7.30 15.33 -6.55
N GLU A 279 -8.58 15.28 -6.96
CA GLU A 279 -9.53 14.30 -6.41
C GLU A 279 -9.19 12.87 -6.84
N ARG A 280 -8.71 12.70 -8.06
CA ARG A 280 -8.36 11.40 -8.65
C ARG A 280 -7.01 10.89 -8.14
N ASP A 281 -5.99 11.74 -8.19
CA ASP A 281 -4.59 11.31 -8.07
C ASP A 281 -3.93 11.76 -6.75
N PHE A 282 -4.48 12.76 -6.06
CA PHE A 282 -3.89 13.35 -4.83
C PHE A 282 -4.92 13.69 -3.73
N PRO A 283 -5.84 12.78 -3.35
CA PRO A 283 -6.86 13.07 -2.35
C PRO A 283 -6.29 13.41 -0.95
N GLU A 284 -5.08 12.95 -0.64
CA GLU A 284 -4.35 13.33 0.57
C GLU A 284 -3.99 14.82 0.59
N ALA A 285 -3.72 15.41 -0.58
CA ALA A 285 -3.43 16.82 -0.71
C ALA A 285 -4.67 17.65 -0.41
N LEU A 286 -5.82 17.25 -0.96
CA LEU A 286 -7.11 17.89 -0.68
C LEU A 286 -7.47 17.77 0.79
N THR A 287 -7.33 16.58 1.38
CA THR A 287 -7.61 16.35 2.80
C THR A 287 -6.78 17.29 3.67
N ARG A 288 -5.50 17.49 3.29
CA ARG A 288 -4.60 18.39 4.00
C ARG A 288 -4.97 19.86 3.85
N LEU A 289 -5.35 20.29 2.65
CA LEU A 289 -5.81 21.66 2.41
C LEU A 289 -7.15 21.95 3.09
N ILE A 290 -8.05 20.97 3.13
CA ILE A 290 -9.34 21.05 3.83
C ILE A 290 -9.13 21.30 5.33
N ALA A 291 -8.12 20.68 5.93
CA ALA A 291 -7.81 20.86 7.35
C ALA A 291 -7.43 22.32 7.72
N GLY A 292 -6.88 23.08 6.77
CA GLY A 292 -6.58 24.50 6.93
C GLY A 292 -7.61 25.45 6.29
N TRP A 293 -8.70 24.92 5.71
CA TRP A 293 -9.60 25.73 4.89
C TRP A 293 -10.42 26.71 5.74
N GLY A 294 -10.37 27.99 5.39
CA GLY A 294 -11.06 29.06 6.11
C GLY A 294 -10.17 29.85 7.08
N ASP A 295 -8.94 29.40 7.31
CA ASP A 295 -7.92 30.11 8.08
C ASP A 295 -6.71 30.41 7.17
N PRO A 296 -6.44 31.68 6.81
CA PRO A 296 -5.34 32.03 5.89
C PRO A 296 -3.96 31.60 6.37
N GLU A 297 -3.72 31.53 7.68
CA GLU A 297 -2.43 31.19 8.25
C GLU A 297 -2.23 29.68 8.26
N ALA A 298 -3.26 28.92 8.67
CA ALA A 298 -3.23 27.46 8.64
C ALA A 298 -3.19 26.92 7.20
N PHE A 299 -3.99 27.49 6.30
CA PHE A 299 -3.98 27.14 4.88
C PHE A 299 -2.61 27.37 4.26
N GLU A 300 -1.96 28.51 4.52
CA GLU A 300 -0.63 28.81 3.98
C GLU A 300 0.45 27.84 4.48
N ILE A 301 0.40 27.44 5.76
CA ILE A 301 1.33 26.46 6.31
C ILE A 301 1.15 25.11 5.61
N MET A 302 -0.10 24.66 5.47
CA MET A 302 -0.41 23.38 4.80
C MET A 302 -0.05 23.43 3.32
N PHE A 303 -0.37 24.53 2.63
CA PHE A 303 -0.05 24.74 1.23
C PHE A 303 1.46 24.81 0.99
N ARG A 304 2.21 25.54 1.82
CA ARG A 304 3.67 25.58 1.74
C ARG A 304 4.31 24.25 2.05
N ASP A 305 3.83 23.50 3.04
CA ASP A 305 4.35 22.15 3.29
C ASP A 305 4.09 21.20 2.12
N LEU A 306 2.92 21.36 1.47
CA LEU A 306 2.55 20.57 0.29
C LEU A 306 3.40 20.92 -0.96
N VAL A 307 3.78 22.19 -1.10
CA VAL A 307 4.54 22.71 -2.24
C VAL A 307 6.07 22.64 -2.03
N LEU A 308 6.54 22.77 -0.79
CA LEU A 308 7.97 22.91 -0.44
C LEU A 308 8.52 21.76 0.43
N GLY A 309 7.66 20.91 1.01
CA GLY A 309 8.08 19.87 1.96
C GLY A 309 8.72 18.63 1.32
N ASP A 310 9.33 17.77 2.17
CA ASP A 310 10.10 16.57 1.79
C ASP A 310 9.30 15.46 1.04
N GLN A 311 8.00 15.65 0.83
CA GLN A 311 7.14 14.79 -0.01
C GLN A 311 7.10 15.23 -1.48
N GLY A 312 7.61 16.41 -1.81
CA GLY A 312 7.65 16.94 -3.17
C GLY A 312 8.81 17.90 -3.31
N GLN A 313 9.88 17.48 -3.98
CA GLN A 313 10.83 18.45 -4.53
C GLN A 313 10.04 19.50 -5.34
N PRO A 314 10.43 20.79 -5.32
CA PRO A 314 9.82 21.79 -6.17
C PRO A 314 9.83 21.28 -7.63
N GLY A 315 8.63 21.09 -8.20
CA GLY A 315 8.43 20.45 -9.51
C GLY A 315 7.94 18.99 -9.52
N GLY A 316 7.48 18.44 -8.38
CA GLY A 316 6.94 17.07 -8.27
C GLY A 316 5.47 16.88 -8.69
N TRP A 317 4.73 17.97 -8.90
CA TRP A 317 3.31 17.94 -9.25
C TRP A 317 3.12 17.79 -10.77
N PRO A 318 2.24 16.88 -11.24
CA PRO A 318 1.76 16.94 -12.62
C PRO A 318 1.15 18.30 -12.92
N THR A 319 1.31 18.79 -14.16
CA THR A 319 0.84 20.12 -14.58
C THR A 319 -0.64 20.35 -14.24
N GLU A 320 -1.50 19.34 -14.41
CA GLU A 320 -2.93 19.41 -14.10
C GLU A 320 -3.18 19.61 -12.60
N ALA A 321 -2.49 18.85 -11.74
CA ALA A 321 -2.62 18.99 -10.29
C ALA A 321 -2.06 20.32 -9.78
N TRP A 322 -1.01 20.85 -10.42
CA TRP A 322 -0.46 22.15 -10.06
C TRP A 322 -1.44 23.30 -10.37
N VAL A 323 -2.09 23.26 -11.53
CA VAL A 323 -3.12 24.24 -11.95
C VAL A 323 -4.28 24.24 -10.95
N GLU A 324 -4.70 23.06 -10.49
CA GLU A 324 -5.77 22.92 -9.51
C GLU A 324 -5.35 23.41 -8.11
N LEU A 325 -4.10 23.17 -7.69
CA LEU A 325 -3.58 23.72 -6.42
C LEU A 325 -3.53 25.24 -6.45
N GLU A 326 -3.08 25.83 -7.56
CA GLU A 326 -3.07 27.27 -7.76
C GLU A 326 -4.49 27.85 -7.75
N LEU A 327 -5.44 27.18 -8.40
CA LEU A 327 -6.86 27.53 -8.33
C LEU A 327 -7.38 27.50 -6.89
N LEU A 328 -7.09 26.45 -6.11
CA LEU A 328 -7.52 26.33 -4.72
C LEU A 328 -6.92 27.43 -3.84
N GLN A 329 -5.65 27.78 -4.02
CA GLN A 329 -5.03 28.91 -3.32
C GLN A 329 -5.71 30.23 -3.69
N ASN A 330 -5.97 30.49 -4.98
CA ASN A 330 -6.65 31.70 -5.43
C ASN A 330 -8.08 31.81 -4.90
N VAL A 331 -8.83 30.71 -4.89
CA VAL A 331 -10.20 30.66 -4.33
C VAL A 331 -10.17 30.94 -2.83
N HIS A 332 -9.26 30.27 -2.11
CA HIS A 332 -9.10 30.47 -0.67
C HIS A 332 -8.75 31.93 -0.35
N ASP A 333 -7.80 32.50 -1.08
CA ASP A 333 -7.35 33.89 -0.89
C ASP A 333 -8.44 34.92 -1.17
N CYS A 334 -9.25 34.68 -2.21
CA CYS A 334 -10.39 35.53 -2.51
C CYS A 334 -11.45 35.46 -1.39
N ALA A 335 -11.69 34.27 -0.83
CA ALA A 335 -12.75 34.06 0.15
C ALA A 335 -12.36 34.49 1.58
N TYR A 336 -11.13 34.20 2.00
CA TYR A 336 -10.69 34.34 3.40
C TYR A 336 -9.54 35.35 3.56
N GLY A 337 -8.99 35.85 2.45
CA GLY A 337 -7.85 36.76 2.44
C GLY A 337 -6.51 36.04 2.46
N MET A 338 -5.43 36.79 2.24
CA MET A 338 -4.07 36.27 2.25
C MET A 338 -3.46 36.24 3.67
N SER A 339 -2.59 35.28 3.92
CA SER A 339 -1.82 35.19 5.17
C SER A 339 -0.90 36.40 5.38
N GLY A 340 -0.61 36.71 6.64
CA GLY A 340 0.32 37.77 7.02
C GLY A 340 1.71 37.62 6.39
N ASN A 341 2.20 36.39 6.26
CA ASN A 341 3.50 36.07 5.65
C ASN A 341 3.55 36.45 4.17
N ARG A 342 2.50 36.12 3.39
CA ARG A 342 2.43 36.49 1.97
C ARG A 342 2.14 37.97 1.77
N LYS A 343 1.33 38.59 2.63
CA LYS A 343 1.15 40.06 2.64
C LYS A 343 2.46 40.80 2.91
N ALA A 344 3.32 40.28 3.79
CA ALA A 344 4.62 40.88 4.10
C ALA A 344 5.62 40.76 2.94
N LEU A 345 5.62 39.61 2.23
CA LEU A 345 6.43 39.41 1.01
C LEU A 345 6.04 40.38 -0.11
N LEU A 346 4.75 40.66 -0.27
CA LEU A 346 4.26 41.64 -1.25
C LEU A 346 4.54 43.10 -0.83
N LYS A 347 4.61 43.40 0.47
CA LYS A 347 4.98 44.72 1.01
C LYS A 347 6.49 45.00 1.04
N GLY A 348 7.32 43.96 0.93
CA GLY A 348 8.79 44.07 0.85
C GLY A 348 9.32 44.53 -0.51
N GLY A 349 8.45 44.63 -1.53
CA GLY A 349 8.75 45.32 -2.77
C GLY A 349 8.82 46.82 -2.49
N ARG A 350 10.04 47.38 -2.57
CA ARG A 350 10.29 48.83 -2.55
C ARG A 350 9.21 49.57 -3.35
N ALA A 351 8.59 50.56 -2.70
CA ALA A 351 8.05 51.70 -3.42
C ALA A 351 9.13 52.22 -4.38
N ILE A 352 8.77 52.31 -5.66
CA ILE A 352 9.43 53.24 -6.58
C ILE A 352 8.82 54.61 -6.33
#